data_AF-A0A2R9SNX2-F1
#
_entry.id   AF-A0A2R9SNX2-F1
#
_cell.length_a   1.000
_cell.length_b   1.000
_cell.length_c   1.000
_cell.angle_alpha   90.00
_cell.angle_beta   90.00
_cell.angle_gamma   90.00
#
_symmetry.space_group_name_H-M   'P 1'
#
loop_
_entity.id
_entity.type
_entity.pdbx_description
1 polymer ?
#
loop_
_entity_poly.entity_id
_entity_poly.type
_entity_poly.pdbx_seq_one_letter_code
_entity_poly.pdbx_strand_id
1 'polypeptide(L)' 'MNDSVKQMNMGVILCRHCNAQVDTVDTDRIATFYGVCDQPECRELHSRLDVPGVVMDEE' A
#
# COMPACT_ATOMS: atom_id res chain seq x y z
N MET A 1 -38.24 -3.23 -5.75
CA MET A 1 -36.86 -3.50 -6.16
C MET A 1 -36.13 -4.02 -4.93
N ASN A 2 -35.66 -5.27 -4.96
CA ASN A 2 -34.86 -5.84 -3.86
C ASN A 2 -33.38 -5.63 -4.20
N ASP A 3 -32.85 -4.46 -3.83
CA ASP A 3 -31.41 -4.19 -3.87
C ASP A 3 -30.73 -5.11 -2.86
N SER A 4 -30.28 -6.25 -3.35
CA SER A 4 -29.48 -7.19 -2.58
C SER A 4 -28.15 -6.50 -2.32
N VAL A 5 -27.99 -5.93 -1.12
CA VAL A 5 -26.72 -5.38 -0.65
C VAL A 5 -25.73 -6.53 -0.61
N LYS A 6 -24.97 -6.71 -1.70
CA LYS A 6 -23.84 -7.64 -1.73
C LYS A 6 -22.87 -7.13 -0.68
N GLN A 7 -22.67 -7.90 0.39
CA GLN A 7 -21.55 -7.68 1.31
C GLN A 7 -20.28 -7.90 0.49
N MET A 8 -19.71 -6.80 0.01
CA MET A 8 -18.40 -6.80 -0.62
C MET A 8 -17.37 -6.86 0.51
N ASN A 9 -16.60 -7.94 0.54
CA ASN A 9 -15.47 -8.02 1.45
C ASN A 9 -14.39 -7.11 0.87
N MET A 10 -14.09 -6.01 1.55
CA MET A 10 -13.04 -5.10 1.11
C MET A 10 -11.78 -5.36 1.94
N GLY A 11 -10.66 -5.49 1.24
CA GLY A 11 -9.34 -5.39 1.82
C GLY A 11 -8.92 -3.93 1.93
N VAL A 12 -8.08 -3.61 2.91
CA VAL A 12 -7.50 -2.27 3.06
C VAL A 12 -6.00 -2.35 2.90
N ILE A 13 -5.43 -1.42 2.13
CA ILE A 13 -3.99 -1.25 2.01
C ILE A 13 -3.56 -0.14 2.98
N LEU A 14 -2.69 -0.47 3.93
CA LEU A 14 -2.10 0.48 4.86
C LEU A 14 -0.63 0.75 4.52
N CYS A 15 -0.16 1.97 4.77
CA CYS A 15 1.26 2.29 4.66
C CYS A 15 2.03 1.67 5.82
N ARG A 16 3.14 0.98 5.53
CA ARG A 16 4.01 0.38 6.57
C ARG A 16 4.68 1.39 7.48
N HIS A 17 4.78 2.66 7.05
CA HIS A 17 5.53 3.70 7.76
C HIS A 17 4.62 4.59 8.61
N CYS A 18 3.58 5.16 8.02
CA CYS A 18 2.66 6.07 8.72
C CYS A 18 1.33 5.42 9.11
N ASN A 19 1.12 4.15 8.75
CA ASN A 19 -0.13 3.42 9.00
C ASN A 19 -1.38 4.06 8.38
N ALA A 20 -1.20 5.03 7.47
CA ALA A 20 -2.27 5.67 6.74
C ALA A 20 -2.87 4.69 5.73
N GLN A 21 -4.18 4.78 5.51
CA GLN A 21 -4.85 4.05 4.46
C GLN A 21 -4.41 4.59 3.10
N VAL A 22 -3.83 3.72 2.29
CA VAL A 22 -3.40 4.00 0.91
C VAL A 22 -4.56 3.79 -0.04
N ASP A 23 -5.23 2.64 0.08
CA ASP A 23 -6.32 2.26 -0.82
C ASP A 23 -7.21 1.17 -0.21
N THR A 24 -8.33 0.87 -0.86
CA THR A 24 -9.19 -0.29 -0.60
C THR A 24 -9.25 -1.17 -1.84
N VAL A 25 -9.13 -2.47 -1.65
CA VAL A 25 -9.16 -3.46 -2.73
C VAL A 25 -10.35 -4.38 -2.56
N ASP A 26 -11.02 -4.71 -3.67
CA ASP A 26 -12.05 -5.73 -3.67
C ASP A 26 -11.38 -7.10 -3.50
N THR A 27 -11.68 -7.80 -2.41
CA THR A 27 -11.05 -9.09 -2.09
C THR A 27 -12.08 -10.10 -1.66
N ASP A 28 -11.80 -11.40 -1.86
CA ASP A 28 -12.73 -12.46 -1.44
C ASP A 28 -13.00 -12.44 0.08
N ARG A 29 -12.09 -11.85 0.86
CA ARG A 29 -12.12 -11.80 2.33
C ARG A 29 -11.62 -10.46 2.85
N ILE A 30 -12.02 -10.09 4.07
CA ILE A 30 -11.45 -8.94 4.78
C ILE A 30 -9.96 -9.25 5.06
N ALA A 31 -9.08 -8.45 4.45
CA ALA A 31 -7.64 -8.61 4.59
C ALA A 31 -6.94 -7.24 4.68
N THR A 32 -5.89 -7.16 5.50
CA THR A 32 -5.04 -5.97 5.60
C THR A 32 -3.77 -6.20 4.80
N PHE A 33 -3.57 -5.38 3.77
CA PHE A 33 -2.36 -5.34 2.96
C PHE A 33 -1.48 -4.17 3.40
N TYR A 34 -0.19 -4.27 3.09
CA TYR A 34 0.79 -3.28 3.51
C TYR A 34 1.66 -2.81 2.34
N GLY A 35 1.58 -1.51 2.02
CA GLY A 35 2.37 -0.84 0.98
C GLY A 35 3.12 0.38 1.52
N VAL A 36 3.54 1.26 0.61
CA VAL A 36 4.17 2.56 0.92
C VAL A 36 3.38 3.64 0.20
N CYS A 37 2.97 4.69 0.93
CA CYS A 37 2.24 5.81 0.35
C CYS A 37 3.17 6.83 -0.31
N ASP A 38 2.61 7.73 -1.12
CA ASP A 38 3.34 8.79 -1.82
C ASP A 38 3.87 9.92 -0.93
N GLN A 39 3.74 9.80 0.40
CA GLN A 39 4.34 10.77 1.31
C GLN A 39 5.87 10.70 1.20
N PRO A 40 6.55 11.85 1.01
CA PRO A 40 7.99 11.87 0.79
C PRO A 40 8.76 11.22 1.95
N GLU A 41 8.31 11.46 3.18
CA GLU A 41 8.88 10.86 4.40
C GLU A 41 8.82 9.32 4.38
N CYS A 42 7.70 8.76 3.91
CA CYS A 42 7.50 7.31 3.83
C CYS A 42 8.29 6.69 2.68
N ARG A 43 8.34 7.36 1.53
CA ARG A 43 9.11 6.91 0.36
C ARG A 43 10.60 6.96 0.62
N GLU A 44 11.10 8.02 1.26
CA GLU A 44 12.49 8.12 1.68
C GLU A 44 12.82 7.02 2.69
N LEU A 45 11.99 6.83 3.73
CA LEU A 45 12.22 5.78 4.71
C LEU A 45 12.23 4.39 4.06
N HIS A 46 11.35 4.13 3.10
CA HIS A 46 11.36 2.88 2.35
C HIS A 46 12.63 2.71 1.51
N SER A 47 13.01 3.74 0.75
CA SER A 47 14.22 3.71 -0.10
C SER A 47 15.53 3.53 0.68
N ARG A 48 15.57 3.97 1.95
CA ARG A 48 16.74 3.78 2.83
C ARG A 48 16.82 2.37 3.40
N LEU A 49 15.71 1.63 3.43
CA LEU A 49 15.62 0.26 3.90
C LEU A 49 15.77 -0.75 2.75
N ASP A 50 15.30 -0.40 1.55
CA ASP A 50 15.47 -1.15 0.31
C ASP A 50 16.82 -0.78 -0.36
N VAL A 51 17.91 -1.33 0.16
CA VAL A 51 19.19 -1.32 -0.57
C VAL A 51 19.32 -2.61 -1.38
N PRO A 52 19.01 -2.55 -2.69
CA PRO A 52 19.81 -3.25 -3.68
C PRO A 52 20.52 -2.20 -4.54
N GLY A 53 21.79 -1.98 -4.23
CA GLY A 53 22.88 -1.65 -5.17
C GLY A 53 22.69 -0.53 -6.22
N VAL A 54 23.61 0.42 -6.20
CA VAL A 54 24.30 0.97 -7.37
C VAL A 54 23.50 1.11 -8.69
N VAL A 55 23.11 2.34 -9.03
CA VAL A 55 23.34 2.80 -10.40
C VAL A 55 24.46 3.82 -10.33
N MET A 56 25.64 3.36 -10.73
CA MET A 56 26.69 4.23 -11.24
C MET A 56 26.11 4.89 -12.49
N ASP A 57 25.87 6.20 -12.45
CA ASP A 57 25.96 7.00 -13.67
C ASP A 57 27.46 7.31 -13.82
N GLU A 58 28.09 6.50 -14.66
CA GLU A 58 29.43 6.69 -15.19
C GLU A 58 29.39 7.83 -16.22
N GLU A 59 30.09 8.93 -15.94
CA GLU A 59 30.42 9.99 -16.91
C GLU A 59 31.94 10.13 -17.04
#